data_AF-A0A9N9JGD7-F1
#
_entry.id   AF-A0A9N9JGD7-F1
#
_cell.length_a   1.000
_cell.length_b   1.000
_cell.length_c   1.000
_cell.angle_alpha   90.00
_cell.angle_beta   90.00
_cell.angle_gamma   90.00
#
_symmetry.space_group_name_H-M   'P 1'
#
loop_
_entity.id
_entity.type
_entity.pdbx_description
1 polymer ?
#
loop_
_entity_poly.entity_id
_entity_poly.type
_entity_poly.pdbx_seq_one_letter_code
_entity_poly.pdbx_strand_id
1 'polypeptide(L)'
;FNQEHKNKDIIKLQNFRVGNTEKDGFINAALADLSGVIVDSLVAPAPPCAAQDQCDKVIDIAYYLGGSKKKKLIKLAKSLLKSEKNTPKPGLRSKLCCVKPRHFELDDLFPKQDPTGGDENKKLPPFVPKEYREIRNLNLTLDHKLIFPNFKDFPKR
;
A
#
# COMPACT_ATOMS: atom_id res chain seq x y z
N PHE A 1 -3.80 19.61 8.80
CA PHE A 1 -3.20 18.27 8.76
C PHE A 1 -1.87 18.32 9.49
N ASN A 2 -1.70 17.77 10.69
CA ASN A 2 -0.36 17.40 11.16
C ASN A 2 0.09 16.05 10.57
N GLN A 3 -0.41 15.73 9.37
CA GLN A 3 0.25 14.89 8.40
C GLN A 3 0.92 15.80 7.36
N GLU A 4 1.72 16.78 7.79
CA GLU A 4 2.51 17.63 6.88
C GLU A 4 3.61 16.84 6.16
N HIS A 5 3.80 15.57 6.54
CA HIS A 5 4.81 14.69 5.99
C HIS A 5 4.20 13.37 5.53
N LYS A 6 4.40 13.07 4.24
CA LYS A 6 4.16 11.77 3.63
C LYS A 6 4.77 10.69 4.53
N ASN A 7 4.03 9.62 4.83
CA ASN A 7 4.50 8.54 5.69
C ASN A 7 5.93 8.13 5.28
N LYS A 8 6.86 8.11 6.25
CA LYS A 8 8.29 7.86 5.99
C LYS A 8 8.52 6.56 5.22
N ASP A 9 7.68 5.55 5.41
CA ASP A 9 7.78 4.28 4.70
C ASP A 9 7.26 4.36 3.27
N ILE A 10 6.29 5.24 2.98
CA ILE A 10 5.89 5.56 1.61
C ILE A 10 7.03 6.28 0.88
N ILE A 11 7.69 7.24 1.54
CA ILE A 11 8.88 7.91 0.97
C ILE A 11 10.01 6.90 0.70
N LYS A 12 10.24 5.97 1.63
CA LYS A 12 11.24 4.91 1.44
C LYS A 12 10.90 3.99 0.27
N LEU A 13 9.61 3.64 0.09
CA LEU A 13 9.17 2.84 -1.05
C LEU A 13 9.36 3.61 -2.36
N GLN A 14 8.96 4.88 -2.39
CA GLN A 14 9.11 5.76 -3.56
C GLN A 14 10.57 5.88 -4.01
N ASN A 15 11.49 5.97 -3.04
CA ASN A 15 12.92 6.14 -3.29
C ASN A 15 13.69 4.82 -3.24
N PHE A 16 13.00 3.67 -3.23
CA PHE A 16 13.67 2.38 -3.17
C PHE A 16 14.42 2.13 -4.47
N ARG A 17 15.75 2.05 -4.39
CA ARG A 17 16.61 1.77 -5.54
C ARG A 17 17.03 0.31 -5.56
N VAL A 18 16.69 -0.38 -6.63
CA VAL A 18 17.08 -1.77 -6.89
C VAL A 18 18.46 -1.83 -7.57
N GLY A 19 18.77 -0.84 -8.39
CA GLY A 19 20.00 -0.72 -9.17
C GLY A 19 19.85 0.36 -10.24
N ASN A 20 20.82 0.43 -11.15
CA ASN A 20 20.92 1.46 -12.19
C ASN A 20 20.90 0.89 -13.62
N THR A 21 20.62 -0.40 -13.79
CA THR A 21 20.42 -0.98 -15.13
C THR A 21 19.05 -0.56 -15.68
N GLU A 22 18.83 -0.70 -16.99
CA GLU A 22 17.54 -0.42 -17.62
C GLU A 22 16.40 -1.22 -16.96
N LYS A 23 16.63 -2.52 -16.72
CA LYS A 23 15.71 -3.41 -16.01
C LYS A 23 15.43 -2.94 -14.58
N ASP A 24 16.45 -2.51 -13.85
CA ASP A 24 16.27 -1.93 -12.52
C ASP A 24 15.48 -0.61 -12.57
N GLY A 25 15.65 0.17 -13.64
CA GLY A 25 14.90 1.39 -13.92
C GLY A 25 13.39 1.16 -13.93
N PHE A 26 12.93 0.10 -14.62
CA PHE A 26 11.53 -0.29 -14.62
C PHE A 26 11.02 -0.68 -13.23
N ILE A 27 11.80 -1.45 -12.45
CA ILE A 27 11.40 -1.84 -11.09
C ILE A 27 11.35 -0.62 -10.16
N ASN A 28 12.31 0.31 -10.30
CA ASN A 28 12.31 1.56 -9.54
C ASN A 28 11.06 2.41 -9.84
N ALA A 29 10.67 2.52 -11.11
CA ALA A 29 9.45 3.22 -11.52
C ALA A 29 8.19 2.53 -10.96
N ALA A 30 8.12 1.20 -11.05
CA ALA A 30 7.03 0.41 -10.48
C ALA A 30 6.83 0.64 -8.98
N LEU A 31 7.94 0.67 -8.21
CA LEU A 31 7.90 0.94 -6.77
C LEU A 31 7.50 2.39 -6.46
N ALA A 32 7.94 3.34 -7.29
CA ALA A 32 7.53 4.74 -7.19
C ALA A 32 6.02 4.90 -7.44
N ASP A 33 5.47 4.27 -8.47
CA ASP A 33 4.05 4.30 -8.77
C ASP A 33 3.22 3.62 -7.68
N LEU A 34 3.62 2.43 -7.23
CA LEU A 34 2.97 1.74 -6.11
C LEU A 34 2.95 2.61 -4.85
N SER A 35 4.00 3.40 -4.59
CA SER A 35 4.02 4.31 -3.45
C SER A 35 2.92 5.37 -3.54
N GLY A 36 2.60 5.88 -4.73
CA GLY A 36 1.50 6.81 -4.95
C GLY A 36 0.14 6.15 -4.75
N VAL A 37 -0.06 4.97 -5.35
CA VAL A 37 -1.32 4.21 -5.23
C VAL A 37 -1.59 3.79 -3.78
N ILE A 38 -0.55 3.49 -3.00
CA ILE A 38 -0.69 3.18 -1.57
C ILE A 38 -1.17 4.41 -0.79
N VAL A 39 -0.72 5.63 -1.10
CA VAL A 39 -1.27 6.85 -0.48
C VAL A 39 -2.77 6.93 -0.74
N ASP A 40 -3.19 6.73 -1.99
CA ASP A 40 -4.59 6.77 -2.38
C ASP A 40 -5.40 5.65 -1.68
N SER A 41 -4.80 4.49 -1.44
CA SER A 41 -5.46 3.38 -0.72
C SER A 41 -5.70 3.64 0.77
N LEU A 42 -5.00 4.63 1.35
CA LEU A 42 -5.10 5.01 2.76
C LEU A 42 -6.08 6.16 3.00
N VAL A 43 -6.69 6.73 1.96
CA VAL A 43 -7.72 7.76 2.14
C VAL A 43 -9.06 7.14 2.54
N ALA A 44 -9.91 7.94 3.21
CA ALA A 44 -11.23 7.52 3.69
C ALA A 44 -12.13 6.84 2.64
N PRO A 45 -12.26 7.34 1.39
CA PRO A 45 -13.12 6.72 0.38
C PRO A 45 -12.57 5.42 -0.21
N ALA A 46 -11.31 5.06 0.04
CA ALA A 46 -10.72 3.86 -0.53
C ALA A 46 -11.40 2.58 -0.01
N PRO A 47 -11.51 1.51 -0.84
CA PRO A 47 -11.99 0.20 -0.38
C PRO A 47 -11.20 -0.33 0.83
N PRO A 48 -11.83 -1.13 1.71
CA PRO A 48 -11.16 -1.65 2.91
C PRO A 48 -9.88 -2.45 2.63
N CYS A 49 -9.87 -3.22 1.54
CA CYS A 49 -8.76 -4.10 1.19
C CYS A 49 -7.70 -3.45 0.28
N ALA A 50 -7.92 -2.23 -0.20
CA ALA A 50 -7.05 -1.63 -1.22
C ALA A 50 -5.58 -1.53 -0.80
N ALA A 51 -5.30 -1.16 0.45
CA ALA A 51 -3.95 -1.08 0.97
C ALA A 51 -3.27 -2.46 1.06
N GLN A 52 -4.04 -3.50 1.42
CA GLN A 52 -3.58 -4.88 1.46
C GLN A 52 -3.22 -5.36 0.04
N ASP A 53 -4.09 -5.12 -0.93
CA ASP A 53 -3.87 -5.52 -2.32
C ASP A 53 -2.61 -4.87 -2.91
N GLN A 54 -2.35 -3.59 -2.62
CA GLN A 54 -1.11 -2.95 -3.06
C GLN A 54 0.13 -3.45 -2.30
N CYS A 55 0.01 -3.73 -1.01
CA CYS A 55 1.12 -4.32 -0.25
C CYS A 55 1.47 -5.74 -0.74
N ASP A 56 0.47 -6.52 -1.15
CA ASP A 56 0.67 -7.82 -1.78
C ASP A 56 1.50 -7.68 -3.09
N LYS A 57 1.26 -6.64 -3.91
CA LYS A 57 2.08 -6.36 -5.11
C LYS A 57 3.52 -5.98 -4.77
N VAL A 58 3.74 -5.23 -3.70
CA VAL A 58 5.10 -4.92 -3.21
C VAL A 58 5.84 -6.20 -2.82
N ILE A 59 5.13 -7.16 -2.22
CA ILE A 59 5.70 -8.46 -1.86
C ILE A 59 6.02 -9.30 -3.11
N ASP A 60 5.19 -9.28 -4.16
CA ASP A 60 5.54 -9.94 -5.44
C ASP A 60 6.90 -9.46 -5.97
N ILE A 61 7.10 -8.12 -6.02
CA ILE A 61 8.37 -7.52 -6.43
C ILE A 61 9.50 -7.95 -5.48
N ALA A 62 9.22 -8.02 -4.17
CA ALA A 62 10.19 -8.48 -3.19
C ALA A 62 10.68 -9.91 -3.48
N TYR A 63 9.76 -10.82 -3.79
CA TYR A 63 10.08 -12.20 -4.16
C TYR A 63 10.89 -12.27 -5.45
N TYR A 64 10.51 -11.48 -6.46
CA TYR A 64 11.24 -11.38 -7.72
C TYR A 64 12.70 -10.94 -7.53
N LEU A 65 12.93 -9.93 -6.69
CA LEU A 65 14.28 -9.39 -6.45
C LEU A 65 15.16 -10.29 -5.58
N GLY A 66 14.57 -11.06 -4.68
CA GLY A 66 15.29 -11.95 -3.77
C GLY A 66 16.26 -11.23 -2.81
N GLY A 67 17.09 -12.03 -2.15
CA GLY A 67 18.21 -11.56 -1.32
C GLY A 67 17.84 -10.54 -0.22
N SER A 68 18.71 -9.55 -0.02
CA SER A 68 18.52 -8.50 0.99
C SER A 68 17.40 -7.52 0.63
N LYS A 69 17.11 -7.34 -0.67
CA LYS A 69 16.05 -6.45 -1.17
C LYS A 69 14.67 -7.02 -0.83
N LYS A 70 14.47 -8.33 -1.01
CA LYS A 70 13.26 -9.05 -0.56
C LYS A 70 12.90 -8.71 0.88
N LYS A 71 13.84 -8.90 1.79
CA LYS A 71 13.63 -8.66 3.23
C LYS A 71 13.25 -7.21 3.52
N LYS A 72 13.87 -6.24 2.84
CA LYS A 72 13.56 -4.81 3.01
C LYS A 72 12.17 -4.46 2.49
N LEU A 73 11.79 -4.94 1.30
CA LEU A 73 10.49 -4.66 0.70
C LEU A 73 9.34 -5.33 1.47
N ILE A 74 9.50 -6.58 1.91
CA ILE A 74 8.51 -7.24 2.78
C ILE A 74 8.32 -6.43 4.08
N LYS A 75 9.42 -5.97 4.70
CA LYS A 75 9.34 -5.13 5.90
C LYS A 75 8.59 -3.82 5.63
N LEU A 76 8.83 -3.18 4.49
CA LEU A 76 8.11 -1.98 4.09
C LEU A 76 6.62 -2.26 3.86
N ALA A 77 6.27 -3.32 3.12
CA ALA A 77 4.87 -3.70 2.88
C ALA A 77 4.10 -3.93 4.19
N LYS A 78 4.68 -4.66 5.15
CA LYS A 78 4.07 -4.85 6.47
C LYS A 78 3.86 -3.53 7.22
N SER A 79 4.82 -2.62 7.15
CA SER A 79 4.72 -1.30 7.82
C SER A 79 3.65 -0.43 7.17
N LEU A 80 3.59 -0.45 5.84
CA LEU A 80 2.61 0.28 5.05
C LEU A 80 1.19 -0.20 5.32
N LEU A 81 0.96 -1.52 5.39
CA LEU A 81 -0.35 -2.07 5.74
C LEU A 81 -0.82 -1.68 7.15
N LYS A 82 0.13 -1.52 8.08
CA LYS A 82 -0.13 -1.00 9.44
C LYS A 82 -0.26 0.52 9.52
N SER A 83 -0.19 1.24 8.39
CA SER A 83 -0.38 2.68 8.39
C SER A 83 -1.80 3.04 8.80
N GLU A 84 -1.97 4.25 9.32
CA GLU A 84 -3.29 4.76 9.66
C GLU A 84 -4.07 5.03 8.38
N LYS A 85 -5.29 4.47 8.29
CA LYS A 85 -6.22 4.77 7.22
C LYS A 85 -7.10 5.92 7.67
N ASN A 86 -7.15 6.98 6.89
CA ASN A 86 -7.98 8.14 7.17
C ASN A 86 -9.46 7.73 7.25
N THR A 87 -10.23 8.37 8.12
CA THR A 87 -11.66 8.08 8.34
C THR A 87 -12.49 9.33 8.09
N PRO A 88 -13.73 9.22 7.58
CA PRO A 88 -14.51 10.39 7.15
C PRO A 88 -15.03 11.25 8.30
N LYS A 89 -14.94 10.78 9.56
CA LYS A 89 -15.14 11.59 10.76
C LYS A 89 -14.13 11.18 11.83
N PRO A 90 -13.62 12.12 12.64
CA PRO A 90 -12.73 11.81 13.75
C PRO A 90 -13.35 10.78 14.71
N GLY A 91 -12.53 9.85 15.21
CA GLY A 91 -12.98 8.84 16.19
C GLY A 91 -13.80 7.69 15.60
N LEU A 92 -14.10 7.69 14.30
CA LEU A 92 -14.59 6.50 13.63
C LEU A 92 -13.45 5.49 13.44
N ARG A 93 -13.78 4.21 13.66
CA ARG A 93 -12.88 3.12 13.28
C ARG A 93 -12.91 2.93 11.77
N SER A 94 -11.74 2.71 11.17
CA SER A 94 -11.62 2.39 9.75
C SER A 94 -12.16 0.98 9.50
N LYS A 95 -12.93 0.79 8.43
CA LYS A 95 -13.42 -0.55 8.05
C LYS A 95 -12.22 -1.44 7.71
N LEU A 96 -12.13 -2.58 8.37
CA LEU A 96 -11.08 -3.57 8.14
C LEU A 96 -11.35 -4.37 6.86
N CYS A 97 -10.27 -4.84 6.24
CA CYS A 97 -10.38 -5.85 5.19
C CYS A 97 -10.70 -7.21 5.83
N CYS A 98 -11.75 -7.88 5.35
CA CYS A 98 -12.13 -9.23 5.79
C CYS A 98 -11.60 -10.32 4.85
N VAL A 99 -10.83 -9.95 3.83
CA VAL A 99 -10.30 -10.87 2.82
C VAL A 99 -8.89 -11.25 3.23
N LYS A 100 -8.59 -12.55 3.20
CA LYS A 100 -7.24 -13.05 3.47
C LYS A 100 -6.25 -12.48 2.45
N PRO A 101 -5.07 -11.97 2.87
CA PRO A 101 -4.04 -11.54 1.94
C PRO A 101 -3.52 -12.71 1.12
N ARG A 102 -2.94 -12.39 -0.04
CA ARG A 102 -2.34 -13.41 -0.92
C ARG A 102 -1.01 -13.90 -0.34
N HIS A 103 -0.26 -13.00 0.31
CA HIS A 103 1.01 -13.32 0.95
C HIS A 103 0.84 -13.47 2.46
N PHE A 104 1.28 -14.62 3.00
CA PHE A 104 1.20 -14.93 4.43
C PHE A 104 1.95 -13.90 5.30
N GLU A 105 2.91 -13.18 4.73
CA GLU A 105 3.61 -12.10 5.42
C GLU A 105 2.70 -10.98 5.91
N LEU A 106 1.53 -10.82 5.29
CA LEU A 106 0.51 -9.85 5.67
C LEU A 106 -0.61 -10.44 6.53
N ASP A 107 -0.56 -11.74 6.88
CA ASP A 107 -1.56 -12.36 7.74
C ASP A 107 -1.66 -11.62 9.08
N ASP A 108 -2.88 -11.46 9.57
CA ASP A 108 -3.24 -10.78 10.82
C ASP A 108 -2.74 -9.33 10.93
N LEU A 109 -2.40 -8.68 9.81
CA LEU A 109 -2.02 -7.28 9.79
C LEU A 109 -3.22 -6.39 9.42
N PHE A 110 -3.49 -5.43 10.29
CA PHE A 110 -4.57 -4.46 10.10
C PHE A 110 -4.03 -3.03 10.14
N PRO A 111 -4.66 -2.09 9.40
CA PRO A 111 -4.37 -0.67 9.52
C PRO A 111 -4.55 -0.18 10.95
N LYS A 112 -3.67 0.74 11.38
CA LYS A 112 -3.87 1.46 12.64
C LYS A 112 -5.20 2.18 12.61
N GLN A 113 -5.94 2.06 13.70
CA GLN A 113 -7.20 2.75 13.91
C GLN A 113 -6.92 4.15 14.45
N ASP A 114 -7.79 5.11 14.11
CA ASP A 114 -7.72 6.45 14.69
C ASP A 114 -7.79 6.35 16.23
N PRO A 115 -6.76 6.81 16.97
CA PRO A 115 -6.70 6.68 18.41
C PRO A 115 -7.62 7.64 19.19
N THR A 116 -8.29 8.63 18.57
CA THR A 116 -9.28 9.47 19.30
C THR A 116 -10.65 8.85 19.36
N GLY A 117 -10.75 7.69 19.98
CA GLY A 117 -12.00 7.44 20.70
C GLY A 117 -12.18 8.53 21.76
N GLY A 118 -12.92 9.60 21.46
CA GLY A 118 -13.59 10.40 22.50
C GLY A 118 -13.26 11.89 22.69
N ASP A 119 -12.50 12.59 21.83
CA ASP A 119 -12.28 14.04 22.03
C ASP A 119 -12.37 14.81 20.71
N GLU A 120 -13.60 15.21 20.32
CA GLU A 120 -13.94 15.87 19.04
C GLU A 120 -13.21 17.20 18.84
N ASN A 121 -12.78 17.85 19.92
CA ASN A 121 -12.21 19.20 19.91
C ASN A 121 -10.70 19.28 19.63
N LYS A 122 -9.99 18.14 19.60
CA LYS A 122 -8.52 18.11 19.40
C LYS A 122 -8.09 17.73 17.99
N LYS A 123 -9.01 17.53 17.05
CA LYS A 123 -8.65 16.92 15.77
C LYS A 123 -9.12 17.66 14.54
N LEU A 124 -8.17 17.76 13.62
CA LEU A 124 -8.36 18.30 12.29
C LEU A 124 -9.44 17.50 11.54
N PRO A 125 -10.26 18.17 10.72
CA PRO A 125 -11.23 17.49 9.88
C PRO A 125 -10.51 16.51 8.94
N PRO A 126 -11.14 15.37 8.65
CA PRO A 126 -10.53 14.34 7.82
C PRO A 126 -10.34 14.84 6.39
N PHE A 127 -9.27 14.35 5.74
CA PHE A 127 -9.04 14.67 4.34
C PHE A 127 -10.10 13.99 3.48
N VAL A 128 -11.05 14.78 3.01
CA VAL A 128 -11.96 14.38 1.95
C VAL A 128 -11.42 15.03 0.67
N PRO A 129 -10.73 14.30 -0.21
CA PRO A 129 -10.37 14.84 -1.51
C PRO A 129 -11.65 15.25 -2.24
N LYS A 130 -11.64 16.42 -2.90
CA LYS A 130 -12.81 16.93 -3.65
C LYS A 130 -13.27 15.96 -4.75
N GLU A 131 -12.34 15.17 -5.27
CA GLU A 131 -12.61 14.06 -6.20
C GLU A 131 -11.83 12.83 -5.73
N TYR A 132 -12.54 11.73 -5.48
CA TYR A 132 -11.91 10.43 -5.37
C TYR A 132 -11.54 9.97 -6.77
N ARG A 133 -10.25 10.00 -7.11
CA ARG A 133 -9.78 9.29 -8.31
C ARG A 133 -9.80 7.80 -7.98
N GLU A 134 -10.44 7.01 -8.83
CA GLU A 134 -10.37 5.56 -8.72
C GLU A 134 -8.91 5.13 -8.56
N ILE A 135 -8.67 4.23 -7.61
CA ILE A 135 -7.34 3.68 -7.36
C ILE A 135 -6.87 3.08 -8.67
N ARG A 136 -5.80 3.66 -9.23
CA ARG A 136 -5.23 3.19 -10.48
C ARG A 136 -4.86 1.72 -10.31
N ASN A 137 -5.50 0.85 -11.09
CA ASN A 137 -5.09 -0.53 -11.21
C ASN A 137 -3.77 -0.57 -11.96
N LEU A 138 -2.66 -0.44 -11.23
CA LEU A 138 -1.33 -0.53 -11.80
C LEU A 138 -1.10 -1.99 -12.22
N ASN A 139 -1.11 -2.24 -13.53
CA ASN A 139 -0.69 -3.50 -14.14
C ASN A 139 0.82 -3.42 -14.38
N LEU A 140 1.59 -4.10 -13.54
CA LEU A 140 3.04 -4.11 -13.65
C LEU A 140 3.47 -5.18 -14.66
N THR A 141 4.02 -4.72 -15.79
CA THR A 141 4.70 -5.56 -16.78
C THR A 141 6.19 -5.27 -16.72
N LEU A 142 7.02 -6.29 -16.48
CA LEU A 142 8.49 -6.19 -16.61
C LEU A 142 8.94 -7.10 -17.75
N ASP A 143 9.69 -6.55 -18.71
CA ASP A 143 10.19 -7.26 -19.89
C ASP A 143 9.09 -7.93 -20.75
N HIS A 144 7.94 -7.28 -20.97
CA HIS A 144 6.74 -7.85 -21.63
C HIS A 144 6.19 -9.14 -20.98
N LYS A 145 6.75 -9.54 -19.84
CA LYS A 145 6.22 -10.59 -18.98
C LYS A 145 5.43 -9.91 -17.88
N LEU A 146 4.14 -10.26 -17.78
CA LEU A 146 3.37 -9.98 -16.58
C LEU A 146 4.14 -10.58 -15.41
N ILE A 147 4.53 -9.76 -14.43
CA ILE A 147 5.08 -10.23 -13.14
C ILE A 147 3.94 -10.74 -12.26
N PHE A 148 2.72 -10.85 -12.81
CA PHE A 148 1.63 -11.43 -12.09
C PHE A 148 1.91 -12.91 -11.86
N PRO A 149 1.44 -13.46 -10.73
CA PRO A 149 1.35 -14.90 -10.63
C PRO A 149 0.52 -15.38 -11.82
N ASN A 150 0.93 -16.50 -12.37
CA ASN A 150 0.18 -17.31 -13.30
C ASN A 150 -1.34 -17.19 -13.02
N PHE A 151 -2.10 -16.53 -13.89
CA PHE A 151 -3.55 -16.36 -13.71
C PHE A 151 -4.32 -17.70 -13.66
N LYS A 152 -3.64 -18.82 -13.95
CA LYS A 152 -4.13 -20.19 -13.76
C LYS A 152 -4.25 -20.63 -12.29
N ASP A 153 -3.55 -19.95 -11.37
CA ASP A 153 -3.61 -20.24 -9.92
C ASP A 153 -4.58 -19.32 -9.16
N PHE A 154 -5.40 -18.54 -9.88
CA PHE A 154 -6.55 -17.89 -9.28
C PHE A 154 -7.66 -18.94 -9.07
N PRO A 155 -8.05 -19.28 -7.82
CA PRO A 155 -9.44 -19.65 -7.63
C PRO A 155 -10.26 -18.47 -8.14
N LYS A 156 -11.14 -18.73 -9.12
CA LYS A 156 -12.22 -17.80 -9.45
C LYS A 156 -12.82 -17.32 -8.14
N ARG A 157 -12.78 -16.02 -7.88
CA ARG A 157 -13.72 -15.43 -6.93
C ARG A 157 -15.08 -15.36 -7.60
#